data_AF-A0A6A3QUU0-F1
#
_entry.id   AF-A0A6A3QUU0-F1
#
_cell.length_a   1.000
_cell.length_b   1.000
_cell.length_c   1.000
_cell.angle_alpha   90.00
_cell.angle_beta   90.00
_cell.angle_gamma   90.00
#
_symmetry.space_group_name_H-M   'P 1'
#
loop_
_entity.id
_entity.type
_entity.pdbx_description
1 polymer ?
#
loop_
_entity_poly.entity_id
_entity_poly.type
_entity_poly.pdbx_seq_one_letter_code
_entity_poly.pdbx_strand_id
1 'polypeptide(L)'
;MSAKAARSSMGLFKLWTTDSGTFPVVIICSFAAVAAGASASRYLLHNPDVCFDKSKRNSSMHYQSEDGADWRARRFRFANIHRNAINQSRQFDPAFAKDENKSVAR
;
A
#
# COMPACT_ATOMS: atom_id res chain seq x y z
N MET A 1 24.58 -23.50 -33.64
CA MET A 1 24.83 -23.46 -32.19
C MET A 1 23.51 -23.70 -31.46
N SER A 2 23.47 -24.64 -30.51
CA SER A 2 22.25 -25.05 -29.82
C SER A 2 21.67 -23.90 -28.98
N ALA A 3 20.37 -23.64 -29.07
CA ALA A 3 19.68 -22.57 -28.33
C ALA A 3 19.87 -22.64 -26.80
N LYS A 4 20.21 -23.82 -26.26
CA LYS A 4 20.57 -24.01 -24.84
C LYS A 4 21.92 -23.37 -24.49
N ALA A 5 22.90 -23.42 -25.39
CA ALA A 5 24.24 -22.86 -25.15
C ALA A 5 24.23 -21.32 -25.14
N ALA A 6 23.47 -20.71 -26.05
CA ALA A 6 23.30 -19.25 -26.13
C ALA A 6 22.52 -18.66 -24.92
N ARG A 7 21.63 -19.44 -24.30
CA ARG A 7 20.95 -19.05 -23.05
C ARG A 7 21.88 -19.14 -21.83
N SER A 8 22.75 -20.15 -21.76
CA SER A 8 23.65 -20.31 -20.60
C SER A 8 24.69 -19.19 -20.46
N SER A 9 24.98 -18.45 -21.54
CA SER A 9 25.92 -17.31 -21.53
C SER A 9 25.25 -15.96 -21.26
N MET A 10 23.91 -15.91 -21.14
CA MET A 10 23.18 -14.67 -20.79
C MET A 10 23.07 -14.57 -19.26
N GLY A 11 23.54 -13.45 -18.69
CA GLY A 11 23.41 -13.19 -17.25
C GLY A 11 21.95 -13.22 -16.76
N LEU A 12 21.74 -13.57 -15.49
CA LEU A 12 20.42 -13.86 -14.90
C LEU A 12 19.36 -12.80 -15.24
N PHE A 13 19.70 -11.52 -15.11
CA PHE A 13 18.80 -10.40 -15.44
C PHE A 13 18.44 -10.35 -16.93
N LYS A 14 19.41 -10.59 -17.82
CA LYS A 14 19.18 -10.59 -19.26
C LYS A 14 18.38 -11.82 -19.68
N LEU A 15 18.54 -12.94 -18.99
CA LEU A 15 17.76 -14.16 -19.20
C LEU A 15 16.29 -13.94 -18.81
N TRP A 16 16.06 -13.28 -17.67
CA TRP A 16 14.74 -13.02 -17.11
C TRP A 16 13.95 -11.96 -17.87
N THR A 17 14.62 -10.97 -18.47
CA THR A 17 13.97 -9.92 -19.26
C THR A 17 13.80 -10.25 -20.73
N THR A 18 14.54 -11.23 -21.27
CA THR A 18 14.50 -11.60 -22.70
C THR A 18 13.60 -12.82 -22.97
N ASP A 19 13.35 -13.65 -21.96
CA ASP A 19 12.50 -14.84 -22.12
C ASP A 19 11.00 -14.50 -22.00
N SER A 20 10.21 -14.84 -23.01
CA SER A 20 8.79 -14.44 -23.11
C SER A 20 7.90 -15.05 -22.04
N GLY A 21 8.26 -16.23 -21.50
CA GLY A 21 7.55 -16.88 -20.41
C GLY A 21 7.94 -16.34 -19.03
N THR A 22 9.20 -15.92 -18.86
CA THR A 22 9.72 -15.47 -17.57
C THR A 22 9.45 -13.99 -17.30
N PHE A 23 9.42 -13.14 -18.33
CA PHE A 23 9.22 -11.70 -18.20
C PHE A 23 7.91 -11.30 -17.46
N PRO A 24 6.73 -11.88 -17.77
CA PRO A 24 5.50 -11.57 -17.04
C PRO A 24 5.59 -11.94 -15.55
N VAL A 25 6.24 -13.07 -15.23
CA VAL A 25 6.39 -13.55 -13.84
C VAL A 25 7.26 -12.58 -13.03
N VAL A 26 8.38 -12.15 -13.61
CA VAL A 26 9.31 -11.24 -12.94
C VAL A 26 8.68 -9.88 -12.69
N ILE A 27 7.86 -9.39 -13.62
CA ILE A 27 7.08 -8.15 -13.43
C ILE A 27 6.12 -8.30 -12.25
N ILE A 28 5.34 -9.38 -12.19
CA ILE A 28 4.37 -9.59 -11.11
C ILE A 28 5.09 -9.70 -9.76
N CYS A 29 6.17 -10.46 -9.67
CA CYS A 29 6.98 -10.57 -8.46
C CYS A 29 7.57 -9.22 -8.02
N SER A 30 8.08 -8.45 -8.97
CA SER A 30 8.65 -7.12 -8.68
C SER A 30 7.56 -6.15 -8.19
N PHE A 31 6.40 -6.14 -8.84
CA PHE A 31 5.25 -5.34 -8.43
C PHE A 31 4.78 -5.73 -7.02
N ALA A 32 4.68 -7.03 -6.74
CA ALA A 32 4.30 -7.53 -5.43
C ALA A 32 5.31 -7.11 -4.34
N ALA A 33 6.61 -7.20 -4.62
CA ALA A 33 7.66 -6.76 -3.70
C ALA A 33 7.56 -5.26 -3.38
N VAL A 34 7.35 -4.43 -4.40
CA VAL A 34 7.17 -2.98 -4.22
C VAL A 34 5.89 -2.68 -3.43
N ALA A 35 4.78 -3.35 -3.75
CA ALA A 35 3.50 -3.16 -3.04
C ALA A 35 3.59 -3.58 -1.56
N ALA A 36 4.27 -4.68 -1.27
CA ALA A 36 4.54 -5.14 0.09
C ALA A 36 5.42 -4.14 0.85
N GLY A 37 6.51 -3.69 0.23
CA GLY A 37 7.41 -2.69 0.81
C GLY A 37 6.69 -1.37 1.12
N ALA A 38 5.89 -0.86 0.18
CA ALA A 38 5.10 0.35 0.39
C ALA A 38 4.09 0.20 1.54
N SER A 39 3.45 -0.97 1.64
CA SER A 39 2.48 -1.26 2.71
C SER A 39 3.16 -1.35 4.08
N ALA A 40 4.30 -2.03 4.16
CA ALA A 40 5.10 -2.15 5.37
C ALA A 40 5.65 -0.79 5.83
N SER A 41 6.24 -0.02 4.90
CA SER A 41 6.74 1.33 5.19
C SER A 41 5.63 2.26 5.69
N ARG A 42 4.44 2.22 5.07
CA ARG A 42 3.29 2.99 5.56
C ARG A 42 2.94 2.61 6.99
N TYR A 43 2.89 1.31 7.29
CA TYR A 43 2.57 0.83 8.63
C TYR A 43 3.62 1.27 9.67
N LEU A 44 4.91 1.18 9.37
CA LEU A 44 5.95 1.56 10.31
C LEU A 44 6.03 3.07 10.53
N LEU A 45 5.73 3.89 9.52
CA LEU A 45 5.92 5.34 9.59
C LEU A 45 4.67 6.12 9.98
N HIS A 46 3.47 5.62 9.66
CA HIS A 46 2.22 6.36 9.84
C HIS A 46 1.23 5.65 10.78
N ASN A 47 1.54 4.46 11.30
CA ASN A 47 0.68 3.86 12.30
C ASN A 47 0.80 4.65 13.62
N PRO A 48 -0.30 5.09 14.23
CA PRO A 48 -0.27 5.84 15.49
C PRO A 48 0.39 5.08 16.65
N ASP A 49 0.49 3.74 16.57
CA ASP A 49 1.09 2.91 17.62
C ASP A 49 2.61 2.71 17.46
N VAL A 50 3.21 3.15 16.35
CA VAL A 50 4.64 2.95 16.06
C VAL A 50 5.40 4.27 16.16
N CYS A 51 6.31 4.37 17.13
CA CYS A 51 7.13 5.56 17.34
C CYS A 51 8.51 5.45 16.68
N PHE A 52 8.54 5.47 15.35
CA PHE A 52 9.81 5.48 14.60
C PHE A 52 10.42 6.89 14.46
N ASP A 53 9.60 7.94 14.59
CA ASP A 53 10.04 9.33 14.50
C ASP A 53 10.70 9.80 15.80
N LYS A 54 11.87 10.43 15.67
CA LYS A 54 12.60 11.04 16.79
C LYS A 54 11.80 12.16 17.46
N SER A 55 10.91 12.83 16.74
CA SER A 55 10.06 13.91 17.28
C SER A 55 9.12 13.42 18.39
N LYS A 56 8.65 12.16 18.31
CA LYS A 56 7.69 11.56 19.25
C LYS A 56 8.35 10.86 20.44
N ARG A 57 9.68 10.70 20.44
CA ARG A 57 10.44 9.94 21.44
C ARG A 57 10.36 10.54 22.86
N ASN A 58 10.11 11.84 22.99
CA ASN A 58 9.99 12.53 24.27
C ASN A 58 8.53 12.89 24.65
N SER A 59 7.55 12.50 23.83
CA SER A 59 6.13 12.76 24.11
C SER A 59 5.62 11.74 25.14
N SER A 60 5.04 12.20 26.24
CA SER A 60 4.44 11.31 27.25
C SER A 60 3.16 10.63 26.73
N MET A 61 2.42 11.29 25.84
CA MET A 61 1.33 10.69 25.07
C MET A 61 1.87 10.14 23.75
N HIS A 62 1.81 8.81 23.62
CA HIS A 62 2.22 8.07 22.42
C HIS A 62 1.24 8.25 21.26
N TYR A 63 -0.04 8.51 21.57
CA TYR A 63 -1.12 8.68 20.60
C TYR A 63 -1.52 10.15 20.45
N GLN A 64 -1.45 10.67 19.23
CA GLN A 64 -2.11 11.93 18.87
C GLN A 64 -3.39 11.63 18.10
N SER A 65 -4.47 12.32 18.44
CA SER A 65 -5.79 12.12 17.82
C SER A 65 -5.80 12.38 16.32
N GLU A 66 -5.01 13.35 15.86
CA GLU A 66 -4.89 13.73 14.45
C GLU A 66 -4.23 12.63 13.61
N ASP A 67 -3.16 12.01 14.12
CA ASP A 67 -2.47 10.90 13.43
C ASP A 67 -3.39 9.68 13.28
N GLY A 68 -4.14 9.35 14.34
CA GLY A 68 -5.09 8.24 14.31
C GLY A 68 -6.31 8.53 13.42
N ALA A 69 -6.71 9.80 13.29
CA ALA A 69 -7.73 10.25 12.36
C ALA A 69 -7.30 10.03 10.90
N ASP A 70 -6.12 10.53 10.52
CA ASP A 70 -5.59 10.38 9.16
C ASP A 70 -5.33 8.91 8.79
N TRP A 71 -4.82 8.12 9.74
CA TRP A 71 -4.61 6.68 9.56
C TRP A 71 -5.92 5.96 9.21
N ARG A 72 -7.01 6.26 9.92
CA ARG A 72 -8.35 5.67 9.68
C ARG A 72 -9.02 6.21 8.42
N ALA A 73 -8.88 7.50 8.13
CA ALA A 73 -9.46 8.15 6.95
C ALA A 73 -9.01 7.46 5.64
N ARG A 74 -7.77 6.95 5.58
CA ARG A 74 -7.32 6.24 4.38
C ARG A 74 -8.14 4.98 4.07
N ARG A 75 -8.51 4.17 5.07
CA ARG A 75 -9.38 2.99 4.85
C ARG A 75 -10.74 3.41 4.31
N PHE A 76 -11.29 4.49 4.85
CA PHE A 76 -12.56 5.04 4.40
C PHE A 76 -12.49 5.54 2.95
N ARG A 77 -11.40 6.23 2.58
CA ARG A 77 -11.15 6.66 1.19
C ARG A 77 -11.07 5.48 0.23
N PHE A 78 -10.34 4.41 0.59
CA PHE A 78 -10.28 3.20 -0.24
C PHE A 78 -11.65 2.51 -0.39
N ALA A 79 -12.43 2.43 0.69
CA ALA A 79 -13.77 1.83 0.66
C ALA A 79 -14.77 2.60 -0.21
N ASN A 80 -14.49 3.86 -0.52
CA ASN A 80 -15.34 4.73 -1.34
C ASN A 80 -14.73 5.04 -2.71
N ILE A 81 -13.67 4.34 -3.15
CA ILE A 81 -13.16 4.50 -4.52
C ILE A 81 -14.24 4.16 -5.56
N HIS A 82 -15.07 3.17 -5.25
CA HIS A 82 -16.20 2.78 -6.08
C HIS A 82 -17.48 2.75 -5.26
N ARG A 83 -18.58 3.21 -5.85
CA ARG A 83 -19.91 3.19 -5.23
C ARG A 83 -20.41 1.75 -5.05
N ASN A 84 -20.93 1.40 -3.88
CA ASN A 84 -21.53 0.08 -3.61
C ASN A 84 -22.75 0.19 -2.68
N ALA A 85 -23.57 -0.86 -2.57
CA ALA A 85 -24.76 -0.84 -1.72
C ALA A 85 -24.48 -0.61 -0.22
N ILE A 86 -23.33 -1.04 0.28
CA ILE A 86 -22.86 -0.92 1.66
C ILE A 86 -22.39 0.53 1.96
N ASN A 87 -21.58 1.14 1.09
CA ASN A 87 -21.07 2.50 1.30
C ASN A 87 -22.15 3.57 1.11
N GLN A 88 -23.21 3.24 0.36
CA GLN A 88 -24.39 4.08 0.24
C GLN A 88 -25.43 3.84 1.34
N SER A 89 -25.29 2.79 2.15
CA SER A 89 -26.26 2.46 3.19
C SER A 89 -26.28 3.50 4.32
N ARG A 90 -27.42 3.63 5.00
CA ARG A 90 -27.55 4.49 6.19
C ARG A 90 -26.59 4.10 7.32
N GLN A 91 -26.16 2.85 7.37
CA GLN A 91 -25.19 2.37 8.36
C GLN A 91 -23.82 3.02 8.17
N PHE A 92 -23.53 3.55 6.98
CA PHE A 92 -22.27 4.21 6.64
C PHE A 92 -22.30 5.73 6.84
N ASP A 93 -23.48 6.34 7.05
CA ASP A 93 -23.65 7.78 7.29
C ASP A 93 -22.79 8.32 8.47
N PRO A 94 -22.66 7.62 9.61
CA PRO A 94 -21.81 8.09 10.71
C PRO A 94 -20.33 8.19 10.33
N ALA A 95 -19.88 7.41 9.35
CA ALA A 95 -18.50 7.45 8.88
C ALA A 95 -18.24 8.66 7.97
N PHE A 96 -19.23 9.10 7.17
CA PHE A 96 -19.15 10.34 6.38
C PHE A 96 -19.23 11.61 7.24
N ALA A 97 -19.89 11.55 8.40
CA ALA A 97 -20.05 12.69 9.30
C ALA A 97 -18.72 13.14 9.96
N LYS A 98 -17.69 12.29 9.96
CA LYS A 98 -16.38 12.60 10.55
C LYS A 98 -15.66 13.66 9.72
N ASP A 99 -15.02 14.62 10.39
CA ASP A 99 -14.29 15.72 9.74
C ASP A 99 -13.23 15.24 8.73
N GLU A 100 -12.52 14.16 9.10
CA GLU A 100 -11.50 13.51 8.29
C GLU A 100 -12.01 12.95 6.94
N ASN A 101 -13.32 12.77 6.79
CA ASN A 101 -13.96 12.10 5.64
C ASN A 101 -14.81 13.02 4.76
N LYS A 102 -14.94 14.30 5.09
CA LYS A 102 -15.76 15.28 4.34
C LYS A 102 -15.32 15.49 2.90
N SER A 103 -14.09 15.13 2.56
CA SER A 103 -13.54 15.22 1.19
C SER A 103 -13.99 14.09 0.26
N VAL A 104 -14.63 13.04 0.78
CA VAL A 104 -15.03 11.87 0.01
C VAL A 104 -16.45 12.06 -0.53
N ALA A 105 -16.59 12.07 -1.85
CA ALA A 105 -17.88 12.15 -2.53
C ALA A 105 -18.67 10.83 -2.44
N ARG A 106 -19.99 10.93 -2.46
CA ARG A 106 -20.95 9.83 -2.31
C ARG A 106 -21.50 9.35 -3.66
#